data_AF-A0A287D9B9-F1
#
_entry.id   AF-A0A287D9B9-F1
#
_cell.length_a   1.000
_cell.length_b   1.000
_cell.length_c   1.000
_cell.angle_alpha   90.00
_cell.angle_beta   90.00
_cell.angle_gamma   90.00
#
_symmetry.space_group_name_H-M   'P 1'
#
loop_
_entity.id
_entity.type
_entity.pdbx_description
1 polymer ?
#
loop_
_entity_poly.entity_id
_entity_poly.type
_entity_poly.pdbx_seq_one_letter_code
_entity_poly.pdbx_strand_id
1 'polypeptide(L)'
;MNGGKWTGVACDCPLGFTGDQCQLLTNICLNGGLWDGLKCQCPSLYYGPLCENVVESIEIEPPPQTVSAQMELTVTVTSEPYSDKLQDRSSQEFKKFNESFTEQMKTIYSGIPEYEGVNITGLRQGSVVVEHDVILRTKFTPEYKEVFKKATEESPCVSFTALLCFNSTATKVQNITVTHCSRVPSEECRKKAGEEFAPYFRVEYKDQKPYCITPCMAGFNASWDCHYGKCLLQRSGPQCYCLITETHWYSGETCEWGIQKSLVYGLAGAGGAVVLLVIVVLLVFTLRSRREATVSQLYQWQEDDGGSVPGTLRNIGFDIHEEREDYIHLDSIYSNFQPSLNHIDPAKKVQIQRPQVIMTAL
;
A
#
# COMPACT_ATOMS: atom_id res chain seq x y z
N MET A 1 -7.39 -24.44 1.29
CA MET A 1 -6.77 -24.02 0.02
C MET A 1 -5.75 -22.88 0.16
N ASN A 2 -5.34 -22.43 1.35
CA ASN A 2 -4.31 -21.37 1.52
C ASN A 2 -4.44 -20.16 0.56
N GLY A 3 -5.67 -19.72 0.27
CA GLY A 3 -5.94 -18.63 -0.69
C GLY A 3 -6.06 -19.02 -2.18
N GLY A 4 -5.91 -20.30 -2.53
CA GLY A 4 -6.08 -20.82 -3.88
C GLY A 4 -7.51 -20.80 -4.40
N LYS A 5 -7.65 -20.55 -5.70
CA LYS A 5 -8.93 -20.44 -6.41
C LYS A 5 -9.20 -21.72 -7.21
N TRP A 6 -10.32 -22.39 -6.94
CA TRP A 6 -10.71 -23.60 -7.67
C TRP A 6 -11.20 -23.24 -9.09
N THR A 7 -10.59 -23.85 -10.11
CA THR A 7 -10.94 -23.59 -11.53
C THR A 7 -11.86 -24.65 -12.14
N GLY A 8 -12.25 -25.67 -11.36
CA GLY A 8 -13.09 -26.79 -11.83
C GLY A 8 -12.29 -28.06 -12.16
N VAL A 9 -11.01 -27.93 -12.48
CA VAL A 9 -10.11 -29.07 -12.79
C VAL A 9 -8.93 -29.13 -11.82
N ALA A 10 -8.38 -27.99 -11.45
CA ALA A 10 -7.28 -27.87 -10.49
C ALA A 10 -7.42 -26.59 -9.65
N CYS A 11 -6.75 -26.58 -8.50
CA CYS A 11 -6.62 -25.38 -7.69
C CYS A 11 -5.53 -24.48 -8.25
N ASP A 12 -5.87 -23.24 -8.58
CA ASP A 12 -4.89 -22.21 -8.91
C ASP A 12 -4.33 -21.65 -7.60
N CYS A 13 -3.06 -21.93 -7.33
CA CYS A 13 -2.44 -21.67 -6.03
C CYS A 13 -1.70 -20.33 -5.99
N PRO A 14 -1.83 -19.54 -4.92
CA PRO A 14 -1.03 -18.33 -4.75
C PRO A 14 0.46 -18.69 -4.61
N LEU A 15 1.31 -17.71 -4.90
CA LEU A 15 2.78 -17.85 -4.84
C LEU A 15 3.21 -18.43 -3.49
N GLY A 16 4.02 -19.49 -3.53
CA GLY A 16 4.52 -20.22 -2.35
C GLY A 16 3.67 -21.42 -1.91
N PHE A 17 2.58 -21.73 -2.61
CA PHE A 17 1.79 -22.93 -2.37
C PHE A 17 1.62 -23.78 -3.64
N THR A 18 1.58 -25.09 -3.47
CA THR A 18 1.41 -26.10 -4.53
C THR A 18 0.60 -27.30 -4.01
N GLY A 19 0.30 -28.26 -4.87
CA GLY A 19 -0.60 -29.39 -4.60
C GLY A 19 -2.07 -29.12 -4.93
N ASP A 20 -2.85 -30.19 -4.99
CA ASP A 20 -4.24 -30.19 -5.51
C ASP A 20 -5.23 -29.30 -4.74
N GLN A 21 -4.85 -28.88 -3.53
CA GLN A 21 -5.57 -27.94 -2.68
C GLN A 21 -4.64 -26.83 -2.15
N CYS A 22 -3.51 -26.57 -2.81
CA CYS A 22 -2.50 -25.61 -2.37
C CYS A 22 -1.99 -25.89 -0.94
N GLN A 23 -1.94 -27.17 -0.57
CA GLN A 23 -1.60 -27.65 0.76
C GLN A 23 -0.09 -27.78 0.98
N LEU A 24 0.69 -27.87 -0.09
CA LEU A 24 2.14 -28.01 -0.05
C LEU A 24 2.78 -26.63 -0.14
N LEU A 25 3.78 -26.35 0.70
CA LEU A 25 4.56 -25.13 0.57
C LEU A 25 5.59 -25.33 -0.54
N THR A 26 5.65 -24.40 -1.49
CA THR A 26 6.70 -24.40 -2.50
C THR A 26 7.98 -23.90 -1.82
N ASN A 27 9.11 -24.63 -1.95
CA ASN A 27 10.41 -24.28 -1.35
C ASN A 27 11.07 -23.02 -1.99
N ILE A 28 10.27 -22.03 -2.39
CA ILE A 28 10.71 -20.82 -3.09
C ILE A 28 10.82 -19.70 -2.06
N CYS A 29 12.05 -19.29 -1.77
CA CYS A 29 12.31 -18.08 -0.99
C CYS A 29 12.54 -16.90 -1.93
N LEU A 30 11.92 -15.77 -1.62
CA LEU A 30 12.07 -14.50 -2.36
C LEU A 30 13.20 -13.66 -1.76
N ASN A 31 13.58 -12.60 -2.47
CA ASN A 31 14.53 -11.58 -2.01
C ASN A 31 15.86 -12.12 -1.45
N GLY A 32 16.35 -13.23 -2.01
CA GLY A 32 17.62 -13.84 -1.60
C GLY A 32 17.54 -14.67 -0.31
N GLY A 33 16.34 -15.04 0.14
CA GLY A 33 16.18 -15.99 1.24
C GLY A 33 16.70 -17.39 0.91
N LEU A 34 17.21 -18.10 1.91
CA LEU A 34 17.71 -19.47 1.79
C LEU A 34 16.72 -20.46 2.41
N TRP A 35 16.39 -21.53 1.71
CA TRP A 35 15.55 -22.60 2.26
C TRP A 35 16.38 -23.53 3.14
N ASP A 36 16.02 -23.67 4.41
CA ASP A 36 16.75 -24.51 5.38
C ASP A 36 16.21 -25.94 5.54
N GLY A 37 15.23 -26.30 4.71
CA GLY A 37 14.54 -27.58 4.79
C GLY A 37 13.20 -27.52 5.52
N LEU A 38 12.93 -26.45 6.29
CA LEU A 38 11.68 -26.24 7.00
C LEU A 38 11.04 -24.88 6.69
N LYS A 39 11.85 -23.82 6.56
CA LYS A 39 11.40 -22.45 6.32
C LYS A 39 12.42 -21.65 5.50
N CYS A 40 11.99 -20.49 5.02
CA CYS A 40 12.91 -19.51 4.45
C CYS A 40 13.66 -18.77 5.57
N GLN A 41 14.98 -18.76 5.47
CA GLN A 41 15.86 -17.89 6.23
C GLN A 41 16.04 -16.58 5.46
N CYS A 42 15.44 -15.51 5.99
CA CYS A 42 15.42 -14.22 5.32
C CYS A 42 16.66 -13.39 5.63
N PRO A 43 17.18 -12.64 4.65
CA PRO A 43 18.16 -11.59 4.92
C PRO A 43 17.58 -10.53 5.86
N SER A 44 18.43 -9.76 6.52
CA SER A 44 18.04 -8.83 7.60
C SER A 44 17.00 -7.76 7.22
N LEU A 45 16.80 -7.48 5.93
CA LEU A 45 15.81 -6.52 5.44
C LEU A 45 14.43 -7.12 5.17
N TYR A 46 14.30 -8.44 5.16
CA TYR A 46 13.09 -9.12 4.73
C TYR A 46 12.54 -10.04 5.80
N TYR A 47 11.22 -10.22 5.81
CA TYR A 47 10.52 -11.15 6.69
C TYR A 47 9.29 -11.75 6.00
N GLY A 48 8.70 -12.76 6.63
CA GLY A 48 7.56 -13.51 6.11
C GLY A 48 7.93 -14.95 5.76
N PRO A 49 6.95 -15.83 5.53
CA PRO A 49 7.17 -17.22 5.17
C PRO A 49 8.06 -17.41 3.93
N LEU A 50 8.03 -16.47 2.99
CA LEU A 50 8.81 -16.51 1.75
C LEU A 50 9.80 -15.35 1.65
N CYS A 51 10.03 -14.59 2.72
CA CYS A 51 10.82 -13.34 2.71
C CYS A 51 10.25 -12.26 1.78
N GLU A 52 8.94 -12.19 1.69
CA GLU A 52 8.22 -11.32 0.77
C GLU A 52 8.03 -9.88 1.27
N ASN A 53 8.09 -9.65 2.59
CA ASN A 53 7.84 -8.34 3.20
C ASN A 53 9.14 -7.68 3.63
N VAL A 54 9.18 -6.34 3.63
CA VAL A 54 10.33 -5.54 4.09
C VAL A 54 10.14 -5.13 5.55
N VAL A 55 11.18 -5.26 6.36
CA VAL A 55 11.14 -4.90 7.78
C VAL A 55 10.78 -3.42 7.99
N GLU A 56 10.01 -3.14 9.04
CA GLU A 56 9.58 -1.77 9.35
C GLU A 56 10.72 -0.93 9.95
N SER A 57 11.74 -1.58 10.51
CA SER A 57 12.92 -0.94 11.09
C SER A 57 14.18 -1.77 10.93
N ILE A 58 15.31 -1.08 10.88
CA ILE A 58 16.65 -1.66 10.78
C ILE A 58 17.42 -1.29 12.05
N GLU A 59 18.06 -2.29 12.64
CA GLU A 59 18.98 -2.05 13.75
C GLU A 59 20.27 -1.37 13.25
N ILE A 60 20.48 -0.15 13.75
CA ILE A 60 21.72 0.62 13.56
C ILE A 60 22.50 0.63 14.87
N GLU A 61 23.82 0.61 14.77
CA GLU A 61 24.68 0.73 15.95
C GLU A 61 24.41 2.08 16.63
N PRO A 62 24.40 2.14 17.98
CA PRO A 62 24.21 3.39 18.67
C PRO A 62 25.35 4.36 18.29
N PRO A 63 25.03 5.63 17.97
CA PRO A 63 26.03 6.61 17.62
C PRO A 63 26.96 6.87 18.81
N PRO A 64 28.18 7.38 18.57
CA PRO A 64 29.07 7.78 19.64
C PRO A 64 28.39 8.83 20.53
N GLN A 65 28.61 8.75 21.84
CA GLN A 65 27.98 9.66 22.82
C GLN A 65 28.36 11.14 22.57
N THR A 66 29.54 11.37 22.01
CA THR A 66 30.05 12.69 21.68
C THR A 66 30.57 12.73 20.25
N VAL A 67 30.37 13.87 19.59
CA VAL A 67 30.97 14.18 18.29
C VAL A 67 31.96 15.33 18.42
N SER A 68 32.99 15.27 17.58
CA SER A 68 34.02 16.30 17.52
C SER A 68 34.08 16.92 16.12
N ALA A 69 34.22 18.24 16.06
CA ALA A 69 34.45 19.00 14.85
C ALA A 69 35.80 19.73 14.96
N GLN A 70 36.48 19.88 13.83
CA GLN A 70 37.74 20.62 13.73
C GLN A 70 37.55 21.82 12.80
N MET A 71 37.99 22.99 13.26
CA MET A 71 38.02 24.21 12.46
C MET A 71 39.46 24.69 12.33
N GLU A 72 39.94 24.79 11.10
CA GLU A 72 41.30 25.25 10.84
C GLU A 72 41.36 26.78 10.89
N LEU A 73 42.28 27.30 11.70
CA LEU A 73 42.51 28.72 11.94
C LEU A 73 44.00 29.04 11.82
N THR A 74 44.29 30.25 11.33
CA THR A 74 45.65 30.80 11.33
C THR A 74 45.70 32.03 12.22
N VAL A 75 46.66 32.10 13.14
CA VAL A 75 46.89 33.26 14.03
C VAL A 75 48.37 33.64 14.06
N THR A 76 48.66 34.93 14.20
CA THR A 76 50.03 35.46 14.24
C THR A 76 50.38 35.88 15.66
N VAL A 77 51.43 35.30 16.22
CA VAL A 77 51.94 35.58 17.57
C VAL A 77 53.14 36.53 17.49
N THR A 78 52.99 37.76 17.95
CA THR A 78 54.00 38.84 17.84
C THR A 78 54.94 38.96 19.04
N SER A 79 54.62 38.26 20.14
CA SER A 79 55.36 38.30 21.41
C SER A 79 56.55 37.35 21.48
N GLU A 80 56.61 36.34 20.62
CA GLU A 80 57.64 35.31 20.62
C GLU A 80 58.44 35.35 19.31
N PRO A 81 59.79 35.34 19.36
CA PRO A 81 60.60 35.24 18.17
C PRO A 81 60.54 33.82 17.59
N TYR A 82 60.48 33.73 16.26
CA TYR A 82 60.55 32.43 15.58
C TYR A 82 61.92 31.77 15.78
N SER A 83 61.90 30.45 15.99
CA SER A 83 63.09 29.59 16.03
C SER A 83 62.84 28.33 15.19
N ASP A 84 63.84 27.87 14.45
CA ASP A 84 63.74 26.65 13.64
C ASP A 84 63.42 25.40 14.48
N LYS A 85 63.76 25.43 15.78
CA LYS A 85 63.42 24.34 16.71
C LYS A 85 61.92 24.20 16.97
N LEU A 86 61.13 25.24 16.71
CA LEU A 86 59.67 25.17 16.79
C LEU A 86 59.08 24.23 15.73
N GLN A 87 59.81 23.93 14.66
CA GLN A 87 59.35 23.00 13.63
C GLN A 87 59.45 21.53 14.06
N ASP A 88 60.26 21.24 15.08
CA ASP A 88 60.38 19.91 15.68
C ASP A 88 59.42 19.78 16.87
N ARG A 89 58.37 18.95 16.71
CA ARG A 89 57.37 18.68 17.75
C ARG A 89 57.93 18.03 19.02
N SER A 90 59.13 17.46 18.94
CA SER A 90 59.80 16.83 20.09
C SER A 90 60.66 17.81 20.89
N SER A 91 60.97 18.97 20.32
CA SER A 91 61.83 19.99 20.94
C SER A 91 61.21 20.57 22.21
N GLN A 92 62.08 21.06 23.09
CA GLN A 92 61.62 21.68 24.34
C GLN A 92 60.98 23.05 24.08
N GLU A 93 61.45 23.75 23.05
CA GLU A 93 60.92 25.03 22.58
C GLU A 93 59.48 24.88 22.05
N PHE A 94 59.22 23.87 21.22
CA PHE A 94 57.86 23.60 20.73
C PHE A 94 56.92 23.20 21.87
N LYS A 95 57.36 22.33 22.79
CA LYS A 95 56.51 21.88 23.92
C LYS A 95 56.07 23.04 24.81
N LYS A 96 57.01 23.91 25.20
CA LYS A 96 56.72 25.13 25.98
C LYS A 96 55.78 26.07 25.23
N PHE A 97 56.01 26.27 23.94
CA PHE A 97 55.15 27.09 23.11
C PHE A 97 53.74 26.51 23.02
N ASN A 98 53.61 25.20 22.76
CA ASN A 98 52.34 24.50 22.66
C ASN A 98 51.54 24.56 23.96
N GLU A 99 52.19 24.41 25.12
CA GLU A 99 51.56 24.57 26.44
C GLU A 99 50.99 25.99 26.61
N SER A 100 51.83 27.02 26.40
CA SER A 100 51.42 28.44 26.54
C SER A 100 50.32 28.83 25.55
N PHE A 101 50.44 28.38 24.30
CA PHE A 101 49.45 28.61 23.25
C PHE A 101 48.10 27.96 23.60
N THR A 102 48.12 26.69 24.03
CA THR A 102 46.90 25.96 24.40
C THR A 102 46.19 26.60 25.60
N GLU A 103 46.95 27.03 26.62
CA GLU A 103 46.40 27.70 27.81
C GLU A 103 45.72 29.04 27.47
N GLN A 104 46.31 29.80 26.55
CA GLN A 104 45.71 31.05 26.10
C GLN A 104 44.48 30.85 25.23
N MET A 105 44.52 29.88 24.31
CA MET A 105 43.35 29.56 23.49
C MET A 105 42.19 29.07 24.35
N LYS A 106 42.46 28.33 25.44
CA LYS A 106 41.43 27.97 26.42
C LYS A 106 40.77 29.18 27.09
N THR A 107 41.54 30.24 27.33
CA THR A 107 41.01 31.49 27.89
C THR A 107 40.20 32.26 26.85
N ILE A 108 40.67 32.31 25.60
CA ILE A 108 39.99 32.99 24.48
C ILE A 108 38.64 32.32 24.17
N TYR A 109 38.61 30.98 24.18
CA TYR A 109 37.40 30.21 23.88
C TYR A 109 36.60 29.80 25.11
N SER A 110 36.87 30.36 26.30
CA SER A 110 36.14 30.00 27.53
C SER A 110 34.64 30.28 27.46
N GLY A 111 34.21 31.15 26.54
CA GLY A 111 32.79 31.46 26.27
C GLY A 111 32.07 30.42 25.41
N ILE A 112 32.78 29.45 24.82
CA ILE A 112 32.21 28.40 23.96
C ILE A 112 32.19 27.09 24.76
N PRO A 113 31.02 26.62 25.22
CA PRO A 113 30.89 25.39 26.01
C PRO A 113 31.43 24.14 25.29
N GLU A 114 31.37 24.13 23.97
CA GLU A 114 31.82 23.03 23.13
C GLU A 114 33.34 23.02 22.91
N TYR A 115 34.10 24.01 23.39
CA TYR A 115 35.55 24.01 23.22
C TYR A 115 36.24 22.89 24.01
N GLU A 116 36.97 22.02 23.30
CA GLU A 116 37.77 20.95 23.90
C GLU A 116 39.26 21.31 23.93
N GLY A 117 39.76 21.94 22.86
CA GLY A 117 41.19 22.25 22.77
C GLY A 117 41.62 22.79 21.40
N VAL A 118 42.93 22.92 21.23
CA VAL A 118 43.56 23.26 19.94
C VAL A 118 44.66 22.27 19.60
N ASN A 119 44.90 22.07 18.31
CA ASN A 119 46.00 21.27 17.80
C ASN A 119 46.81 22.08 16.80
N ILE A 120 48.06 22.39 17.11
CA ILE A 120 48.95 23.10 16.18
C ILE A 120 49.27 22.19 15.00
N THR A 121 48.90 22.60 13.78
CA THR A 121 49.17 21.87 12.54
C THR A 121 50.51 22.29 11.95
N GLY A 122 50.85 23.58 12.01
CA GLY A 122 52.08 24.14 11.46
C GLY A 122 52.51 25.46 12.09
N LEU A 123 53.81 25.76 12.00
CA LEU A 123 54.41 27.02 12.44
C LEU A 123 55.27 27.60 11.31
N ARG A 124 55.02 28.85 10.90
CA ARG A 124 55.76 29.51 9.82
C ARG A 124 56.61 30.69 10.31
N GLN A 125 57.67 30.97 9.56
CA GLN A 125 58.61 32.08 9.80
C GLN A 125 57.89 33.44 9.76
N GLY A 126 58.17 34.29 10.77
CA GLY A 126 57.55 35.60 11.01
C GLY A 126 57.45 35.90 12.51
N SER A 127 56.62 36.85 12.92
CA SER A 127 55.97 36.79 14.24
C SER A 127 55.20 35.48 14.29
N VAL A 128 55.69 34.46 15.01
CA VAL A 128 55.31 33.03 14.91
C VAL A 128 53.88 32.85 14.39
N VAL A 129 53.74 32.47 13.12
CA VAL A 129 52.43 32.26 12.48
C VAL A 129 52.01 30.82 12.77
N VAL A 130 50.92 30.66 13.52
CA VAL A 130 50.40 29.39 14.01
C VAL A 130 49.20 28.97 13.17
N GLU A 131 49.38 27.89 12.42
CA GLU A 131 48.29 27.12 11.83
C GLU A 131 47.84 26.11 12.89
N HIS A 132 46.55 26.11 13.23
CA HIS A 132 46.00 25.22 14.25
C HIS A 132 44.54 24.86 13.98
N ASP A 133 44.14 23.70 14.47
CA ASP A 133 42.76 23.27 14.49
C ASP A 133 42.15 23.57 15.86
N VAL A 134 41.01 24.25 15.90
CA VAL A 134 40.16 24.31 17.10
C VAL A 134 39.29 23.07 17.13
N ILE A 135 39.35 22.34 18.24
CA ILE A 135 38.59 21.11 18.48
C ILE A 135 37.37 21.49 19.30
N LEU A 136 36.20 21.29 18.72
CA LEU A 136 34.92 21.41 19.41
C LEU A 136 34.37 20.01 19.68
N ARG A 137 33.84 19.77 20.88
CA ARG A 137 33.16 18.54 21.26
C ARG A 137 31.81 18.84 21.89
N THR A 138 30.79 18.13 21.42
CA THR A 138 29.45 18.18 22.00
C THR A 138 28.79 16.82 22.01
N LYS A 139 27.67 16.70 22.72
CA LYS A 139 26.87 15.47 22.72
C LYS A 139 26.26 15.26 21.33
N PHE A 140 26.16 14.00 20.92
CA PHE A 140 25.47 13.69 19.67
C PHE A 140 23.95 13.84 19.85
N THR A 141 23.41 14.99 19.44
CA THR A 141 21.97 15.26 19.36
C THR A 141 21.58 15.52 17.90
N PRO A 142 20.30 15.43 17.49
CA PRO A 142 19.90 15.75 16.11
C PRO A 142 20.33 17.15 15.64
N GLU A 143 20.48 18.09 16.56
CA GLU A 143 20.82 19.50 16.34
C GLU A 143 22.32 19.80 16.43
N TYR A 144 23.17 18.78 16.59
CA TYR A 144 24.62 18.98 16.79
C TYR A 144 25.29 19.84 15.70
N LYS A 145 24.78 19.80 14.47
CA LYS A 145 25.26 20.63 13.35
C LYS A 145 24.99 22.12 13.59
N GLU A 146 23.81 22.46 14.10
CA GLU A 146 23.45 23.84 14.44
C GLU A 146 24.22 24.32 15.67
N VAL A 147 24.49 23.42 16.62
CA VAL A 147 25.37 23.72 17.77
C VAL A 147 26.78 24.09 17.30
N PHE A 148 27.37 23.31 16.39
CA PHE A 148 28.68 23.65 15.83
C PHE A 148 28.67 24.94 14.99
N LYS A 149 27.59 25.16 14.23
CA LYS A 149 27.43 26.40 13.45
C LYS A 149 27.35 27.62 14.37
N LYS A 150 26.55 27.53 15.44
CA LYS A 150 26.43 28.57 16.46
C LYS A 150 27.74 28.81 17.20
N ALA A 151 28.44 27.76 17.61
CA ALA A 151 29.75 27.88 18.25
C ALA A 151 30.80 28.55 17.33
N THR A 152 30.66 28.38 16.00
CA THR A 152 31.51 29.05 15.03
C THR A 152 31.15 30.53 14.86
N GLU A 153 29.86 30.85 14.88
CA GLU A 153 29.34 32.23 14.79
C GLU A 153 29.58 33.04 16.08
N GLU A 154 29.59 32.38 17.24
CA GLU A 154 29.88 32.97 18.56
C GLU A 154 31.39 33.11 18.85
N SER A 155 32.26 32.85 17.86
CA SER A 155 33.70 33.09 18.00
C SER A 155 33.94 34.56 18.41
N PRO A 156 34.45 34.85 19.62
CA PRO A 156 34.58 36.21 20.08
C PRO A 156 35.68 36.93 19.28
N CYS A 157 35.31 37.89 18.45
CA CYS A 157 36.24 38.89 17.96
C CYS A 157 36.55 39.89 19.09
N VAL A 158 37.32 39.55 20.13
CA VAL A 158 37.59 40.55 21.20
C VAL A 158 38.99 40.46 21.84
N SER A 159 39.59 41.65 21.85
CA SER A 159 40.75 42.16 22.61
C SER A 159 40.76 41.81 24.11
N PHE A 160 41.90 41.34 24.66
CA PHE A 160 42.62 41.90 25.85
C PHE A 160 43.75 40.97 26.39
N THR A 161 44.68 41.60 27.13
CA THR A 161 45.77 41.09 28.01
C THR A 161 46.10 39.60 27.96
N ALA A 162 47.03 39.23 27.08
CA ALA A 162 47.52 37.87 26.91
C ALA A 162 49.03 37.80 27.16
N LEU A 163 49.54 36.66 27.67
CA LEU A 163 50.99 36.39 27.79
C LEU A 163 51.64 36.35 26.40
N LEU A 164 50.86 36.01 25.36
CA LEU A 164 51.25 36.06 23.95
C LEU A 164 50.45 37.16 23.23
N CYS A 165 51.13 38.13 22.64
CA CYS A 165 50.53 39.17 21.80
C CYS A 165 50.06 38.55 20.47
N PHE A 166 48.78 38.70 20.13
CA PHE A 166 48.20 38.25 18.86
C PHE A 166 47.89 39.43 17.95
N ASN A 167 48.08 39.28 16.64
CA ASN A 167 47.64 40.28 15.67
C ASN A 167 46.16 40.07 15.30
N SER A 168 45.29 40.99 15.73
CA SER A 168 43.82 40.88 15.57
C SER A 168 43.32 40.97 14.13
N THR A 169 44.14 41.44 13.18
CA THR A 169 43.77 41.56 11.76
C THR A 169 44.22 40.38 10.90
N ALA A 170 44.93 39.39 11.48
CA ALA A 170 45.55 38.28 10.73
C ALA A 170 44.81 36.95 10.84
N THR A 171 43.66 36.88 11.52
CA THR A 171 42.94 35.62 11.69
C THR A 171 42.22 35.22 10.41
N LYS A 172 42.66 34.12 9.79
CA LYS A 172 41.99 33.53 8.62
C LYS A 172 41.34 32.22 9.02
N VAL A 173 40.02 32.13 8.84
CA VAL A 173 39.25 30.91 9.05
C VAL A 173 39.27 30.10 7.76
N GLN A 174 39.67 28.83 7.83
CA GLN A 174 39.54 27.85 6.75
C GLN A 174 38.37 26.89 7.04
N ASN A 175 38.04 26.03 6.07
CA ASN A 175 36.84 25.20 6.07
C ASN A 175 36.68 24.35 7.34
N ILE A 176 35.44 24.17 7.81
CA ILE A 176 35.11 23.25 8.90
C ILE A 176 35.23 21.81 8.40
N THR A 177 36.03 21.01 9.07
CA THR A 177 36.16 19.58 8.79
C THR A 177 35.67 18.78 9.99
N VAL A 178 34.63 17.96 9.80
CA VAL A 178 34.11 17.11 10.87
C VAL A 178 34.83 15.76 10.80
N THR A 179 36.01 15.72 11.39
CA THR A 179 36.98 14.63 11.29
C THR A 179 36.58 13.36 12.04
N HIS A 180 35.55 13.41 12.89
CA HIS A 180 35.07 12.25 13.65
C HIS A 180 33.59 11.88 13.35
N CYS A 181 33.17 12.04 12.09
CA CYS A 181 31.83 11.68 11.59
C CYS A 181 31.84 10.50 10.60
N SER A 182 32.52 9.40 10.90
CA SER A 182 32.51 8.23 9.99
C SER A 182 31.23 7.37 10.09
N ARG A 183 30.33 7.63 11.04
CA ARG A 183 29.03 6.94 11.17
C ARG A 183 27.91 7.95 11.37
N VAL A 184 27.48 8.59 10.30
CA VAL A 184 26.23 9.35 10.32
C VAL A 184 25.08 8.33 10.33
N PRO A 185 24.23 8.28 11.37
CA PRO A 185 23.14 7.30 11.46
C PRO A 185 22.24 7.27 10.22
N SER A 186 22.03 8.44 9.61
CA SER A 186 21.25 8.59 8.37
C SER A 186 21.90 7.88 7.17
N GLU A 187 23.21 8.02 6.99
CA GLU A 187 23.93 7.36 5.90
C GLU A 187 24.01 5.85 6.12
N GLU A 188 24.24 5.41 7.36
CA GLU A 188 24.21 3.99 7.70
C GLU A 188 22.83 3.38 7.46
N CYS A 189 21.76 4.09 7.85
CA CYS A 189 20.37 3.68 7.64
C CYS A 189 20.05 3.50 6.16
N ARG A 190 20.38 4.50 5.33
CA ARG A 190 20.16 4.45 3.87
C ARG A 190 21.00 3.35 3.21
N LYS A 191 22.25 3.19 3.62
CA LYS A 191 23.14 2.14 3.10
C LYS A 191 22.61 0.75 3.44
N LYS A 192 22.17 0.53 4.69
CA LYS A 192 21.60 -0.75 5.12
C LYS A 192 20.27 -1.05 4.46
N ALA A 193 19.43 -0.05 4.18
CA ALA A 193 18.16 -0.21 3.48
C ALA A 193 18.32 -0.66 2.00
N GLY A 194 19.50 -0.43 1.41
CA GLY A 194 19.75 -0.69 -0.01
C GLY A 194 19.15 0.39 -0.92
N GLU A 195 19.66 0.53 -2.14
CA GLU A 195 19.27 1.62 -3.06
C GLU A 195 17.76 1.67 -3.34
N GLU A 196 17.10 0.52 -3.40
CA GLU A 196 15.67 0.40 -3.70
C GLU A 196 14.79 0.99 -2.59
N PHE A 197 15.12 0.74 -1.32
CA PHE A 197 14.30 1.17 -0.18
C PHE A 197 14.86 2.39 0.56
N ALA A 198 16.11 2.80 0.28
CA ALA A 198 16.76 3.96 0.88
C ALA A 198 15.92 5.26 0.90
N PRO A 199 15.07 5.57 -0.11
CA PRO A 199 14.21 6.76 -0.06
C PRO A 199 13.11 6.70 1.00
N TYR A 200 12.71 5.50 1.43
CA TYR A 200 11.60 5.30 2.37
C TYR A 200 12.07 5.10 3.81
N PHE A 201 13.35 4.81 4.03
CA PHE A 201 13.92 4.73 5.37
C PHE A 201 14.42 6.10 5.84
N ARG A 202 14.13 6.42 7.10
CA ARG A 202 14.59 7.64 7.76
C ARG A 202 15.02 7.35 9.20
N VAL A 203 15.80 8.26 9.77
CA VAL A 203 16.22 8.16 11.16
C VAL A 203 15.31 9.00 12.03
N GLU A 204 14.68 8.36 13.00
CA GLU A 204 13.92 9.00 14.07
C GLU A 204 14.61 8.80 15.41
N TYR A 205 14.38 9.71 16.36
CA TYR A 205 14.98 9.63 17.69
C TYR A 205 13.91 9.39 18.74
N LYS A 206 14.11 8.38 19.57
CA LYS A 206 13.29 8.12 20.75
C LYS A 206 14.20 7.81 21.93
N ASP A 207 14.02 8.55 23.02
CA ASP A 207 14.88 8.46 24.21
C ASP A 207 16.38 8.66 23.90
N GLN A 208 16.69 9.61 23.01
CA GLN A 208 18.05 9.90 22.50
C GLN A 208 18.72 8.74 21.73
N LYS A 209 17.98 7.66 21.44
CA LYS A 209 18.44 6.54 20.61
C LYS A 209 17.90 6.70 19.18
N PRO A 210 18.76 6.61 18.14
CA PRO A 210 18.29 6.67 16.77
C PRO A 210 17.70 5.32 16.35
N TYR A 211 16.60 5.38 15.61
CA TYR A 211 15.93 4.25 14.99
C TYR A 211 15.87 4.51 13.49
N CYS A 212 16.39 3.57 12.69
CA CYS A 212 16.23 3.59 11.25
C CYS A 212 14.89 2.94 10.91
N ILE A 213 13.89 3.73 10.55
CA ILE A 213 12.51 3.28 10.43
C ILE A 213 11.90 3.66 9.09
N THR A 214 10.90 2.89 8.70
CA THR A 214 9.97 3.21 7.62
C THR A 214 8.78 3.99 8.17
N PRO A 215 7.96 4.63 7.30
CA PRO A 215 6.66 5.19 7.71
C PRO A 215 5.72 4.15 8.34
N CYS A 216 5.92 2.85 8.09
CA CYS A 216 5.06 1.81 8.64
C CYS A 216 5.37 1.42 10.09
N MET A 217 6.53 1.80 10.64
CA MET A 217 6.82 1.50 12.04
C MET A 217 5.98 2.37 12.96
N ALA A 218 5.22 1.76 13.86
CA ALA A 218 4.38 2.49 14.82
C ALA A 218 5.20 3.19 15.93
N GLY A 219 4.64 4.27 16.51
CA GLY A 219 5.18 4.91 17.72
C GLY A 219 6.18 6.04 17.49
N PHE A 220 6.22 6.60 16.28
CA PHE A 220 6.97 7.79 15.90
C PHE A 220 6.05 8.84 15.23
N ASN A 221 6.46 10.11 15.20
CA ASN A 221 5.63 11.19 14.65
C ASN A 221 5.40 11.06 13.15
N ALA A 222 6.35 10.46 12.43
CA ALA A 222 6.25 10.26 10.98
C ALA A 222 5.70 8.87 10.61
N SER A 223 5.14 8.13 11.58
CA SER A 223 4.45 6.86 11.35
C SER A 223 3.11 7.10 10.65
N TRP A 224 2.76 6.23 9.71
CA TRP A 224 1.45 6.22 9.06
C TRP A 224 0.44 5.51 9.94
N ASP A 225 -0.74 6.12 10.10
CA ASP A 225 -1.90 5.49 10.73
C ASP A 225 -2.79 4.90 9.64
N CYS A 226 -2.77 3.57 9.52
CA CYS A 226 -3.65 2.84 8.61
C CYS A 226 -5.00 2.48 9.25
N HIS A 227 -5.38 3.08 10.39
CA HIS A 227 -6.61 2.83 11.14
C HIS A 227 -6.97 1.33 11.24
N TYR A 228 -7.87 0.85 10.38
CA TYR A 228 -8.32 -0.55 10.32
C TYR A 228 -7.55 -1.39 9.28
N GLY A 229 -6.28 -1.10 9.10
CA GLY A 229 -5.40 -1.70 8.11
C GLY A 229 -4.00 -1.98 8.67
N LYS A 230 -3.16 -2.58 7.84
CA LYS A 230 -1.74 -2.79 8.12
C LYS A 230 -0.89 -2.02 7.13
N CYS A 231 0.08 -1.26 7.63
CA CYS A 231 1.08 -0.62 6.78
C CYS A 231 2.14 -1.63 6.38
N LEU A 232 2.43 -1.77 5.09
CA LEU A 232 3.55 -2.55 4.60
C LEU A 232 4.37 -1.69 3.63
N LEU A 233 5.69 -1.81 3.71
CA LEU A 233 6.59 -1.18 2.75
C LEU A 233 6.75 -2.09 1.53
N GLN A 234 6.32 -1.59 0.37
CA GLN A 234 6.51 -2.25 -0.92
C GLN A 234 7.53 -1.49 -1.78
N ARG A 235 7.92 -2.05 -2.94
CA ARG A 235 8.87 -1.43 -3.87
C ARG A 235 8.40 -0.08 -4.42
N SER A 236 7.08 0.09 -4.55
CA SER A 236 6.44 1.35 -4.93
C SER A 236 6.36 2.36 -3.78
N GLY A 237 6.62 1.93 -2.54
CA GLY A 237 6.52 2.75 -1.34
C GLY A 237 5.64 2.12 -0.25
N PRO A 238 5.45 2.85 0.87
CA PRO A 238 4.58 2.42 1.96
C PRO A 238 3.11 2.42 1.51
N GLN A 239 2.37 1.38 1.86
CA GLN A 239 0.97 1.26 1.53
C GLN A 239 0.18 0.61 2.67
N CYS A 240 -1.03 1.12 2.92
CA CYS A 240 -1.97 0.52 3.85
C CYS A 240 -2.81 -0.56 3.17
N TYR A 241 -2.89 -1.73 3.81
CA TYR A 241 -3.74 -2.83 3.41
C TYR A 241 -4.89 -2.98 4.40
N CYS A 242 -6.10 -2.70 3.92
CA CYS A 242 -7.29 -2.72 4.76
C CYS A 242 -7.68 -4.13 5.16
N LEU A 243 -7.90 -4.34 6.45
CA LEU A 243 -8.30 -5.63 6.96
C LEU A 243 -9.75 -5.90 6.55
N ILE A 244 -10.03 -7.10 6.08
CA ILE A 244 -11.40 -7.53 5.81
C ILE A 244 -11.88 -8.30 7.04
N THR A 245 -12.87 -7.76 7.74
CA THR A 245 -13.48 -8.43 8.90
C THR A 245 -14.78 -9.11 8.47
N GLU A 246 -15.35 -9.94 9.34
CA GLU A 246 -16.67 -10.55 9.06
C GLU A 246 -17.79 -9.50 9.07
N THR A 247 -17.64 -8.44 9.85
CA THR A 247 -18.70 -7.45 10.10
C THR A 247 -18.59 -6.20 9.23
N HIS A 248 -17.39 -5.82 8.80
CA HIS A 248 -17.15 -4.59 8.04
C HIS A 248 -16.24 -4.79 6.82
N TRP A 249 -16.54 -4.05 5.76
CA TRP A 249 -15.62 -3.78 4.66
C TRP A 249 -14.92 -2.45 4.92
N TYR A 250 -13.59 -2.45 4.92
CA TYR A 250 -12.79 -1.23 5.07
C TYR A 250 -12.18 -0.82 3.73
N SER A 251 -12.20 0.47 3.43
CA SER A 251 -11.69 1.05 2.18
C SER A 251 -11.10 2.45 2.41
N GLY A 252 -10.32 2.93 1.45
CA GLY A 252 -9.58 4.20 1.54
C GLY A 252 -8.08 3.97 1.43
N GLU A 253 -7.32 5.05 1.27
CA GLU A 253 -5.85 4.98 1.22
C GLU A 253 -5.25 4.65 2.59
N THR A 254 -5.94 5.04 3.67
CA THR A 254 -5.58 4.78 5.07
C THR A 254 -6.59 3.88 5.78
N CYS A 255 -7.46 3.21 5.03
CA CYS A 255 -8.51 2.33 5.58
C CYS A 255 -9.45 3.02 6.57
N GLU A 256 -9.74 4.29 6.31
CA GLU A 256 -10.54 5.18 7.14
C GLU A 256 -12.05 4.92 7.05
N TRP A 257 -12.53 4.38 5.93
CA TRP A 257 -13.96 4.14 5.71
C TRP A 257 -14.33 2.69 6.01
N GLY A 258 -15.25 2.47 6.95
CA GLY A 258 -15.80 1.15 7.28
C GLY A 258 -17.29 1.05 7.00
N ILE A 259 -17.72 0.07 6.20
CA ILE A 259 -19.13 -0.21 5.89
C ILE A 259 -19.54 -1.54 6.50
N GLN A 260 -20.60 -1.54 7.31
CA GLN A 260 -21.13 -2.75 7.93
C GLN A 260 -21.77 -3.67 6.88
N LYS A 261 -21.35 -4.94 6.82
CA LYS A 261 -21.83 -5.90 5.82
C LYS A 261 -23.32 -6.19 5.96
N SER A 262 -23.82 -6.29 7.19
CA SER A 262 -25.24 -6.57 7.46
C SER A 262 -26.17 -5.47 6.94
N LEU A 263 -25.70 -4.22 6.88
CA LEU A 263 -26.46 -3.12 6.28
C LEU A 263 -26.62 -3.36 4.77
N VAL A 264 -25.54 -3.74 4.10
CA VAL A 264 -25.55 -4.04 2.66
C VAL A 264 -26.42 -5.25 2.36
N TYR A 265 -26.25 -6.35 3.10
CA TYR A 265 -27.08 -7.55 2.91
C TYR A 265 -28.54 -7.32 3.28
N GLY A 266 -28.81 -6.52 4.31
CA GLY A 266 -30.18 -6.15 4.71
C GLY A 266 -30.89 -5.33 3.64
N LEU A 267 -30.22 -4.31 3.08
CA LEU A 267 -30.77 -3.49 1.99
C LEU A 267 -30.95 -4.29 0.70
N ALA A 268 -29.98 -5.13 0.34
CA ALA A 268 -30.08 -5.98 -0.85
C ALA A 268 -31.20 -7.03 -0.72
N GLY A 269 -31.35 -7.65 0.46
CA GLY A 269 -32.41 -8.61 0.73
C GLY A 269 -33.80 -7.96 0.70
N ALA A 270 -33.98 -6.82 1.37
CA ALA A 270 -35.24 -6.08 1.35
C ALA A 270 -35.60 -5.60 -0.06
N GLY A 271 -34.63 -5.05 -0.79
CA GLY A 271 -34.81 -4.64 -2.19
C GLY A 271 -35.21 -5.80 -3.09
N GLY A 272 -34.54 -6.95 -2.95
CA GLY A 272 -34.88 -8.17 -3.68
C GLY A 272 -36.31 -8.65 -3.42
N ALA A 273 -36.77 -8.60 -2.16
CA ALA A 273 -38.14 -8.97 -1.81
C ALA A 273 -39.18 -8.02 -2.46
N VAL A 274 -38.92 -6.72 -2.48
CA VAL A 274 -39.80 -5.74 -3.13
C VAL A 274 -39.88 -5.97 -4.64
N VAL A 275 -38.73 -6.20 -5.29
CA VAL A 275 -38.69 -6.50 -6.73
C VAL A 275 -39.47 -7.77 -7.05
N LEU A 276 -39.33 -8.82 -6.24
CA LEU A 276 -40.11 -10.06 -6.40
C LEU A 276 -41.61 -9.80 -6.26
N LEU A 277 -42.05 -8.99 -5.28
CA LEU A 277 -43.45 -8.63 -5.12
C LEU A 277 -44.00 -7.89 -6.36
N VAL A 278 -43.23 -6.96 -6.92
CA VAL A 278 -43.62 -6.24 -8.15
C VAL A 278 -43.76 -7.21 -9.32
N ILE A 279 -42.82 -8.15 -9.48
CA ILE A 279 -42.91 -9.18 -10.53
C ILE A 279 -44.18 -10.03 -10.36
N VAL A 280 -44.51 -10.45 -9.13
CA VAL A 280 -45.73 -11.20 -8.84
C VAL A 280 -46.99 -10.40 -9.21
N VAL A 281 -47.04 -9.10 -8.86
CA VAL A 281 -48.18 -8.24 -9.21
C VAL A 281 -48.32 -8.09 -10.72
N LEU A 282 -47.21 -7.89 -11.44
CA LEU A 282 -47.22 -7.81 -12.91
C LEU A 282 -47.69 -9.13 -13.54
N LEU A 283 -47.23 -10.27 -13.03
CA LEU A 283 -47.69 -11.59 -13.48
C LEU A 283 -49.20 -11.75 -13.27
N VAL A 284 -49.73 -11.39 -12.11
CA VAL A 284 -51.17 -11.42 -11.84
C VAL A 284 -51.94 -10.52 -12.79
N PHE A 285 -51.44 -9.30 -13.05
CA PHE A 285 -52.08 -8.37 -13.99
C PHE A 285 -52.11 -8.92 -15.42
N THR A 286 -51.01 -9.53 -15.90
CA THR A 286 -50.96 -10.16 -17.23
C THR A 286 -51.87 -11.39 -17.35
N LEU A 287 -52.04 -12.16 -16.27
CA LEU A 287 -52.96 -13.30 -16.25
C LEU A 287 -54.43 -12.83 -16.23
N ARG A 288 -54.74 -11.78 -15.47
CA ARG A 288 -56.08 -11.18 -15.47
C ARG A 288 -56.41 -10.56 -16.82
N SER A 289 -55.50 -9.80 -17.43
CA SER A 289 -55.73 -9.20 -18.75
C SER A 289 -55.87 -10.27 -19.84
N ARG A 290 -55.11 -11.37 -19.78
CA ARG A 290 -55.34 -12.52 -20.67
C ARG A 290 -56.71 -13.14 -20.45
N ARG A 291 -57.13 -13.37 -19.20
CA ARG A 291 -58.45 -13.93 -18.90
C ARG A 291 -59.57 -13.00 -19.35
N GLU A 292 -59.46 -11.69 -19.10
CA GLU A 292 -60.42 -10.70 -19.60
C GLU A 292 -60.42 -10.67 -21.13
N ALA A 293 -59.28 -10.66 -21.81
CA ALA A 293 -59.24 -10.74 -23.27
C ALA A 293 -59.88 -12.02 -23.83
N THR A 294 -59.68 -13.18 -23.18
CA THR A 294 -60.34 -14.44 -23.54
C THR A 294 -61.85 -14.38 -23.30
N VAL A 295 -62.29 -13.78 -22.17
CA VAL A 295 -63.71 -13.63 -21.83
C VAL A 295 -64.39 -12.61 -22.75
N SER A 296 -63.73 -11.50 -23.10
CA SER A 296 -64.21 -10.52 -24.08
C SER A 296 -64.37 -11.14 -25.47
N GLN A 297 -63.42 -11.99 -25.91
CA GLN A 297 -63.59 -12.75 -27.14
C GLN A 297 -64.81 -13.68 -27.04
N LEU A 298 -65.03 -14.36 -25.90
CA LEU A 298 -66.18 -15.23 -25.68
C LEU A 298 -67.52 -14.47 -25.73
N TYR A 299 -67.60 -13.27 -25.15
CA TYR A 299 -68.79 -12.41 -25.23
C TYR A 299 -69.05 -11.93 -26.67
N GLN A 300 -67.99 -11.66 -27.44
CA GLN A 300 -68.11 -11.29 -28.86
C GLN A 300 -68.63 -12.44 -29.73
N TRP A 301 -68.40 -13.70 -29.36
CA TRP A 301 -69.05 -14.86 -29.99
C TRP A 301 -70.51 -15.03 -29.56
N GLN A 302 -70.91 -14.50 -28.39
CA GLN A 302 -72.25 -14.69 -27.84
C GLN A 302 -73.26 -13.64 -28.31
N GLU A 303 -72.80 -12.47 -28.78
CA GLU A 303 -73.66 -11.46 -29.41
C GLU A 303 -73.89 -11.69 -30.92
N ASP A 304 -73.09 -12.54 -31.57
CA ASP A 304 -73.21 -12.84 -33.01
C ASP A 304 -74.11 -14.06 -33.34
N ASP A 305 -74.67 -14.76 -32.35
CA ASP A 305 -75.60 -15.89 -32.59
C ASP A 305 -77.08 -15.45 -32.58
N GLY A 306 -77.40 -14.60 -33.56
CA GLY A 306 -78.77 -14.19 -33.90
C GLY A 306 -79.12 -14.53 -35.36
N GLY A 307 -79.12 -15.80 -35.74
CA GLY A 307 -79.68 -16.24 -37.03
C GLY A 307 -79.04 -17.50 -37.61
N SER A 308 -79.67 -18.66 -37.36
CA SER A 308 -79.26 -19.96 -37.90
C SER A 308 -79.30 -20.00 -39.43
N VAL A 309 -78.16 -20.19 -40.09
CA VAL A 309 -78.09 -20.65 -41.49
C VAL A 309 -77.87 -22.17 -41.48
N PRO A 310 -78.72 -22.98 -42.15
CA PRO A 310 -78.66 -24.44 -42.06
C PRO A 310 -77.53 -25.01 -42.92
N GLY A 311 -76.61 -25.78 -42.31
CA GLY A 311 -75.70 -26.64 -43.08
C GLY A 311 -74.29 -26.90 -42.55
N THR A 312 -74.01 -26.86 -41.25
CA THR A 312 -72.65 -27.22 -40.77
C THR A 312 -72.71 -28.07 -39.51
N LEU A 313 -72.26 -29.32 -39.62
CA LEU A 313 -72.03 -30.21 -38.47
C LEU A 313 -70.84 -29.70 -37.66
N ARG A 314 -71.05 -29.39 -36.37
CA ARG A 314 -69.97 -29.30 -35.37
C ARG A 314 -69.92 -30.62 -34.61
N ASN A 315 -68.76 -31.28 -34.62
CA ASN A 315 -68.50 -32.41 -33.74
C ASN A 315 -68.38 -31.89 -32.30
N ILE A 316 -69.32 -32.27 -31.45
CA ILE A 316 -69.21 -32.13 -30.00
C ILE A 316 -68.31 -33.28 -29.53
N GLY A 317 -67.07 -32.96 -29.14
CA GLY A 317 -66.19 -33.90 -28.46
C GLY A 317 -66.72 -34.18 -27.05
N PHE A 318 -66.77 -35.45 -26.68
CA PHE A 318 -67.32 -35.96 -25.43
C PHE A 318 -66.56 -35.48 -24.19
N ASP A 319 -67.33 -35.17 -23.15
CA ASP A 319 -66.92 -34.92 -21.78
C ASP A 319 -66.45 -36.25 -21.14
N ILE A 320 -65.23 -36.32 -20.60
CA ILE A 320 -64.77 -37.48 -19.82
C ILE A 320 -64.90 -37.10 -18.34
N HIS A 321 -65.79 -37.82 -17.66
CA HIS A 321 -66.07 -37.73 -16.23
C HIS A 321 -64.80 -37.94 -15.38
N GLU A 322 -64.61 -37.05 -14.40
CA GLU A 322 -63.63 -37.14 -13.31
C GLU A 322 -63.80 -38.43 -12.49
N GLU A 323 -62.78 -39.28 -12.48
CA GLU A 323 -62.41 -40.07 -11.30
C GLU A 323 -60.88 -40.03 -11.09
N ARG A 324 -60.53 -40.20 -9.83
CA ARG A 324 -59.33 -39.72 -9.12
C ARG A 324 -58.03 -40.50 -9.44
N GLU A 325 -56.92 -39.73 -9.41
CA GLU A 325 -55.49 -40.12 -9.24
C GLU A 325 -54.84 -40.99 -10.33
N ASP A 326 -54.12 -40.35 -11.27
CA ASP A 326 -52.67 -40.55 -11.49
C ASP A 326 -52.17 -39.74 -12.70
N TYR A 327 -50.96 -39.21 -12.59
CA TYR A 327 -50.32 -38.33 -13.57
C TYR A 327 -50.05 -39.01 -14.90
N ILE A 328 -50.60 -38.49 -16.02
CA ILE A 328 -50.03 -38.67 -17.36
C ILE A 328 -50.02 -37.32 -18.10
N HIS A 329 -48.82 -36.94 -18.55
CA HIS A 329 -48.50 -35.71 -19.28
C HIS A 329 -49.18 -35.70 -20.67
N LEU A 330 -50.30 -34.98 -20.81
CA LEU A 330 -51.13 -34.95 -22.03
C LEU A 330 -50.53 -34.12 -23.19
N ASP A 331 -49.24 -33.82 -23.17
CA ASP A 331 -48.57 -32.98 -24.17
C ASP A 331 -47.94 -33.80 -25.32
N SER A 332 -48.04 -35.14 -25.30
CA SER A 332 -47.42 -36.00 -26.31
C SER A 332 -48.37 -36.59 -27.37
N ILE A 333 -49.68 -36.38 -27.25
CA ILE A 333 -50.67 -36.98 -28.17
C ILE A 333 -51.01 -36.06 -29.36
N TYR A 334 -50.81 -34.74 -29.23
CA TYR A 334 -51.23 -33.77 -30.25
C TYR A 334 -50.12 -33.17 -31.11
N SER A 335 -48.86 -33.58 -30.98
CA SER A 335 -47.75 -33.00 -31.76
C SER A 335 -47.55 -33.60 -33.17
N ASN A 336 -48.21 -34.72 -33.52
CA ASN A 336 -47.81 -35.53 -34.67
C ASN A 336 -48.92 -35.85 -35.70
N PHE A 337 -49.84 -34.91 -35.98
CA PHE A 337 -50.72 -35.06 -37.16
C PHE A 337 -50.31 -34.08 -38.26
N GLN A 338 -49.59 -34.61 -39.25
CA GLN A 338 -49.24 -33.88 -40.47
C GLN A 338 -49.80 -34.64 -41.69
N PRO A 339 -50.93 -34.20 -42.28
CA PRO A 339 -51.54 -34.92 -43.39
C PRO A 339 -50.66 -34.84 -44.64
N SER A 340 -50.26 -36.00 -45.18
CA SER A 340 -49.53 -36.09 -46.45
C SER A 340 -50.49 -35.86 -47.62
N LEU A 341 -50.43 -34.68 -48.24
CA LEU A 341 -51.25 -34.30 -49.40
C LEU A 341 -50.65 -34.70 -50.76
N ASN A 342 -49.61 -35.54 -50.78
CA ASN A 342 -48.84 -35.87 -51.99
C ASN A 342 -49.62 -36.66 -53.06
N HIS A 343 -50.82 -37.14 -52.76
CA HIS A 343 -51.63 -37.95 -53.69
C HIS A 343 -52.96 -37.28 -54.10
N ILE A 344 -53.16 -36.00 -53.79
CA ILE A 344 -54.37 -35.27 -54.17
C ILE A 344 -54.04 -34.37 -55.36
N ASP A 345 -54.61 -34.69 -56.52
CA ASP A 345 -54.52 -33.86 -57.72
C ASP A 345 -55.51 -32.67 -57.62
N PRO A 346 -55.01 -31.44 -57.45
CA PRO A 346 -55.86 -30.26 -57.25
C PRO A 346 -56.63 -29.85 -58.51
N ALA A 347 -56.32 -30.42 -59.68
CA ALA A 347 -57.02 -30.09 -60.92
C ALA A 347 -58.33 -30.89 -61.13
N LYS A 348 -58.57 -31.91 -60.31
CA LYS A 348 -59.70 -32.84 -60.50
C LYS A 348 -61.00 -32.26 -59.93
N LYS A 349 -61.79 -31.61 -60.77
CA LYS A 349 -63.13 -31.12 -60.41
C LYS A 349 -64.12 -32.27 -60.32
N VAL A 350 -64.62 -32.54 -59.12
CA VAL A 350 -65.74 -33.47 -58.89
C VAL A 350 -67.05 -32.75 -59.21
N GLN A 351 -67.78 -33.22 -60.22
CA GLN A 351 -69.14 -32.76 -60.50
C GLN A 351 -70.15 -33.75 -59.96
N ILE A 352 -70.98 -33.30 -59.03
CA ILE A 352 -72.11 -34.06 -58.48
C ILE A 352 -73.37 -33.38 -58.98
N GLN A 353 -74.21 -34.12 -59.72
CA GLN A 353 -75.49 -33.57 -60.20
C GLN A 353 -76.50 -33.47 -59.06
N ARG A 354 -77.23 -32.34 -59.01
CA ARG A 354 -78.26 -32.06 -58.00
C ARG A 354 -79.57 -32.75 -58.39
N PRO A 355 -80.11 -33.69 -57.59
CA PRO A 355 -81.43 -34.26 -57.85
C PRO A 355 -82.53 -33.22 -57.60
N GLN A 356 -83.56 -33.22 -58.47
CA GLN A 356 -84.75 -32.37 -58.32
C GLN A 356 -85.84 -33.11 -57.54
N VAL A 357 -86.49 -32.39 -56.62
CA VAL A 357 -87.59 -32.90 -55.80
C VAL A 357 -88.91 -32.44 -56.41
N ILE A 358 -89.78 -33.39 -56.78
CA ILE A 358 -91.16 -33.12 -57.21
C ILE A 358 -92.02 -33.04 -55.96
N MET A 359 -92.72 -31.92 -55.75
CA MET A 359 -93.72 -31.79 -54.69
C MET A 359 -95.09 -32.16 -55.25
N THR A 360 -95.67 -33.28 -54.81
CA THR A 360 -97.10 -33.58 -54.99
C THR A 360 -97.91 -32.98 -53.84
N ALA A 361 -98.87 -32.13 -54.18
CA ALA A 361 -99.82 -31.54 -53.25
C ALA A 361 -100.97 -32.51 -52.94
N LEU A 362 -101.36 -32.57 -51.67
CA LEU A 362 -102.68 -32.97 -51.20
C LEU A 362 -102.98 -32.27 -49.88
#